data_AF-A0A2G5EUF1-F1
#
_entry.id   AF-A0A2G5EUF1-F1
#
_cell.length_a   1.000
_cell.length_b   1.000
_cell.length_c   1.000
_cell.angle_alpha   90.00
_cell.angle_beta   90.00
_cell.angle_gamma   90.00
#
_symmetry.space_group_name_H-M   'P 1'
#
loop_
_entity.id
_entity.type
_entity.pdbx_description
1 polymer ?
#
loop_
_entity_poly.entity_id
_entity_poly.type
_entity_poly.pdbx_seq_one_letter_code
_entity_poly.pdbx_strand_id
1 'polypeptide(L)' 'MMMTGLHTVADIFCVGCGSIVGWKYEAAHEKSQKYKEGKFILERFKVCGPDGNGYWVNHEAQVTGSDAEDA' A
#
# COMPACT_ATOMS: atom_id res chain seq x y z
N MET A 1 11.17 2.38 14.73
CA MET A 1 11.45 1.10 15.42
C MET A 1 10.65 0.01 14.72
N MET A 2 11.30 -1.01 14.13
CA MET A 2 10.60 -2.17 13.54
C MET A 2 10.20 -3.10 14.69
N MET A 3 8.96 -2.98 15.18
CA MET A 3 8.44 -3.91 16.18
C MET A 3 8.10 -5.22 15.48
N THR A 4 8.93 -6.23 15.69
CA THR A 4 8.66 -7.61 15.27
C THR A 4 7.63 -8.23 16.23
N GLY A 5 6.76 -9.09 15.71
CA GLY A 5 5.69 -9.75 16.45
C GLY A 5 5.05 -10.82 15.56
N LEU A 6 4.22 -11.69 16.12
CA LEU A 6 3.55 -12.74 15.36
C LEU A 6 2.34 -12.17 14.60
N HIS A 7 2.34 -12.36 13.28
CA HIS A 7 1.27 -11.89 12.40
C HIS A 7 0.84 -13.02 11.45
N THR A 8 -0.46 -13.10 11.20
CA THR A 8 -1.03 -13.82 10.07
C THR A 8 -1.03 -12.87 8.88
N VAL A 9 -0.44 -13.31 7.77
CA VAL A 9 -0.35 -12.53 6.54
C VAL A 9 -0.96 -13.31 5.37
N ALA A 10 -1.43 -12.57 4.37
CA ALA A 10 -1.89 -13.12 3.10
C ALA A 10 -1.00 -12.58 1.96
N ASP A 11 -0.56 -13.48 1.09
CA ASP A 11 0.25 -13.11 -0.07
C ASP A 11 -0.56 -12.29 -1.08
N ILE A 12 0.09 -11.30 -1.68
CA ILE A 12 -0.46 -10.50 -2.78
C ILE A 12 0.27 -10.92 -4.04
N PHE A 13 -0.48 -11.34 -5.05
CA PHE A 13 0.07 -11.71 -6.35
C PHE A 13 -0.42 -10.76 -7.45
N CYS A 14 0.42 -10.57 -8.46
CA CYS A 14 0.04 -9.84 -9.66
C CYS A 14 -0.91 -10.71 -10.51
N VAL A 15 -2.09 -10.21 -10.85
CA VAL A 15 -3.06 -10.94 -11.69
C VAL A 15 -2.52 -11.22 -13.10
N GLY A 16 -1.65 -10.35 -13.62
CA GLY A 16 -1.12 -10.49 -14.98
C GLY A 16 -0.05 -11.58 -15.14
N CYS A 17 0.83 -11.74 -14.16
CA CYS A 17 1.95 -12.69 -14.24
C CYS A 17 2.01 -13.74 -13.13
N GLY A 18 1.11 -13.67 -12.14
CA GLY A 18 1.02 -14.61 -11.03
C GLY A 18 2.13 -14.48 -9.98
N SER A 19 3.09 -13.56 -10.13
CA SER A 19 4.19 -13.41 -9.19
C SER A 19 3.72 -12.81 -7.86
N ILE A 20 4.29 -13.27 -6.74
CA ILE A 20 4.06 -12.68 -5.42
C ILE A 20 4.81 -11.34 -5.35
N VAL A 21 4.06 -10.26 -5.17
CA VAL A 21 4.55 -8.88 -5.15
C VAL A 21 4.56 -8.26 -3.74
N GLY A 22 4.01 -8.95 -2.75
CA GLY A 22 3.96 -8.47 -1.38
C GLY A 22 3.00 -9.27 -0.51
N TRP A 23 2.59 -8.69 0.62
CA TRP A 23 1.66 -9.30 1.56
C TRP A 23 0.81 -8.26 2.29
N LYS A 24 -0.34 -8.70 2.79
CA LYS A 24 -1.24 -7.94 3.67
C LYS A 24 -1.20 -8.55 5.07
N TYR A 25 -1.27 -7.72 6.10
CA TYR A 25 -1.52 -8.19 7.46
C TYR A 25 -3.01 -8.52 7.64
N GLU A 26 -3.34 -9.79 7.87
CA GLU A 26 -4.71 -10.22 8.18
C GLU A 26 -4.99 -10.11 9.68
N ALA A 27 -4.06 -10.58 10.51
CA ALA A 27 -4.20 -10.51 11.95
C ALA A 27 -2.85 -10.28 12.64
N ALA A 28 -2.83 -9.42 13.66
CA ALA A 28 -1.74 -9.28 14.61
C ALA A 28 -2.16 -9.91 15.95
N HIS A 29 -1.29 -10.73 16.52
CA HIS A 29 -1.59 -11.41 17.79
C HIS A 29 -1.53 -10.45 19.00
N GLU A 30 -0.69 -9.41 18.89
CA GLU A 30 -0.51 -8.42 19.95
C GLU A 30 -1.36 -7.18 19.72
N LYS A 31 -2.03 -6.70 20.77
CA LYS A 31 -2.86 -5.48 20.72
C LYS A 31 -2.09 -4.25 20.27
N SER A 32 -0.82 -4.13 20.67
CA SER A 32 0.09 -3.04 20.28
C SER A 32 0.38 -3.01 18.77
N GLN A 33 0.15 -4.11 18.06
CA GLN A 33 0.46 -4.28 16.63
C GLN A 33 -0.81 -4.29 15.75
N LYS A 34 -2.02 -4.24 16.34
CA LYS A 34 -3.30 -4.25 15.61
C LYS A 34 -3.42 -3.16 14.56
N TYR A 35 -2.73 -2.03 14.74
CA TYR A 35 -2.67 -0.96 13.75
C TYR A 35 -2.08 -1.39 12.39
N LYS A 36 -1.42 -2.55 12.31
CA LYS A 36 -0.90 -3.12 11.06
C LYS A 36 -1.94 -3.92 10.30
N GLU A 37 -2.98 -4.44 10.95
CA GLU A 37 -4.03 -5.22 10.29
C GLU A 37 -4.67 -4.39 9.16
N GLY A 38 -4.91 -5.02 8.03
CA GLY A 38 -5.40 -4.36 6.82
C GLY A 38 -4.34 -3.57 6.05
N LYS A 39 -3.13 -3.35 6.59
CA LYS A 39 -2.04 -2.70 5.84
C LYS A 39 -1.33 -3.66 4.91
N PHE A 40 -0.78 -3.10 3.84
CA PHE A 40 -0.10 -3.81 2.77
C PHE A 40 1.38 -3.45 2.74
N ILE A 41 2.21 -4.44 2.46
CA ILE A 41 3.62 -4.25 2.13
C ILE A 41 3.83 -4.80 0.72
N LEU A 42 4.36 -3.96 -0.16
CA LEU A 42 4.69 -4.32 -1.54
C LEU A 42 6.19 -4.18 -1.76
N GLU A 43 6.76 -5.14 -2.47
CA GLU A 43 8.15 -5.12 -2.90
C GLU A 43 8.31 -4.21 -4.12
N ARG A 44 8.81 -2.97 -3.91
CA ARG A 44 8.97 -1.96 -4.97
C ARG A 44 9.65 -2.51 -6.22
N PHE A 45 10.70 -3.30 -6.08
CA PHE A 45 11.41 -3.89 -7.22
C PHE A 45 10.50 -4.79 -8.08
N LYS A 46 9.63 -5.57 -7.43
CA LYS A 46 8.70 -6.46 -8.13
C LYS A 46 7.56 -5.73 -8.82
N VAL A 47 7.21 -4.52 -8.37
CA VAL A 47 6.12 -3.74 -8.97
C VAL A 47 6.58 -2.64 -9.92
N CYS A 48 7.71 -1.98 -9.65
CA CYS A 48 8.23 -0.85 -10.42
C CYS A 48 9.49 -1.19 -11.25
N GLY A 49 10.06 -2.40 -11.10
CA GLY A 49 11.34 -2.74 -11.72
C GLY A 49 12.56 -2.05 -11.09
N PRO A 50 13.77 -2.31 -11.60
CA PRO A 50 15.04 -1.79 -11.07
C PRO A 50 15.13 -0.27 -11.08
N ASP A 51 14.49 0.38 -12.05
CA ASP A 51 14.66 1.82 -12.31
C ASP A 51 13.65 2.69 -11.54
N GLY A 52 12.72 2.06 -10.80
CA GLY A 52 11.79 2.76 -9.90
C GLY A 52 10.87 3.76 -10.59
N ASN A 53 10.74 3.74 -11.92
CA ASN A 53 9.93 4.69 -12.67
C ASN A 53 8.44 4.47 -12.36
N GLY A 54 7.84 5.47 -11.71
CA GLY A 54 6.71 5.31 -10.81
C GLY A 54 5.35 5.26 -11.49
N TYR A 55 4.53 4.28 -11.07
CA TYR A 55 3.07 4.31 -11.24
C TYR A 55 2.38 4.91 -10.00
N TRP A 56 3.09 5.65 -9.14
CA TRP A 56 2.46 6.46 -8.09
C TRP A 56 1.81 7.69 -8.74
N VAL A 57 0.66 7.49 -9.38
CA VAL A 57 -0.22 8.59 -9.78
C VAL A 57 -0.81 9.19 -8.50
N ASN A 58 -0.54 10.48 -8.30
CA ASN A 58 -0.92 11.29 -7.15
C ASN A 58 -2.38 11.05 -6.72
N HIS A 59 -2.58 10.51 -5.51
CA HIS A 59 -3.90 10.42 -4.85
C HIS A 59 -4.13 11.60 -3.89
N GLU A 60 -3.72 12.82 -4.26
CA GLU A 60 -3.98 14.02 -3.45
C GLU A 60 -4.34 15.26 -4.28
N ALA A 61 -4.97 15.08 -5.44
CA ALA A 61 -5.47 16.20 -6.25
C ALA A 61 -6.97 16.07 -6.56
N GLN A 62 -7.79 15.87 -5.54
CA GLN A 62 -9.17 16.34 -5.57
C GLN A 62 -9.51 16.95 -4.20
N VAL A 63 -9.84 18.24 -4.22
CA VAL A 63 -10.73 19.03 -3.34
C VAL A 63 -10.15 20.44 -3.14
N THR A 64 -10.49 21.34 -4.06
CA THR A 64 -11.07 22.64 -3.70
C THR A 64 -11.79 23.19 -4.93
N GLY A 65 -13.12 23.18 -4.88
CA GLY A 65 -13.95 24.00 -5.73
C GLY A 65 -14.18 25.33 -5.03
N SER A 66 -14.21 26.42 -5.80
CA SER A 66 -14.84 27.71 -5.50
C SER A 66 -14.75 28.48 -6.83
N ASP A 67 -15.79 28.42 -7.65
CA ASP A 67 -16.92 29.36 -7.69
C ASP A 67 -16.60 30.62 -8.50
N ALA A 68 -17.49 30.89 -9.45
CA ALA A 68 -17.43 31.95 -10.44
C ALA A 68 -17.54 33.33 -9.80
N GLU A 69 -16.87 34.33 -10.38
CA GLU A 69 -17.38 35.71 -10.37
C GLU A 69 -17.10 36.34 -11.74
N ASP A 70 -18.19 36.86 -12.31
CA ASP A 70 -18.39 37.49 -13.60
C ASP A 70 -18.49 39.00 -13.33
N ALA A 71 -17.61 39.84 -13.92
CA ALA A 71 -17.76 41.30 -14.10
C ALA A 71 -16.61 41.90 -14.92
#